data_AF-A0AAV3ZAI9-F1
#
_entry.id   AF-A0AAV3ZAI9-F1
#
_cell.length_a   1.000
_cell.length_b   1.000
_cell.length_c   1.000
_cell.angle_alpha   90.00
_cell.angle_beta   90.00
_cell.angle_gamma   90.00
#
_symmetry.space_group_name_H-M   'P 1'
#
loop_
_entity.id
_entity.type
_entity.pdbx_description
1 polymer ?
#
loop_
_entity_poly.entity_id
_entity_poly.type
_entity_poly.pdbx_seq_one_letter_code
_entity_poly.pdbx_strand_id
1 'polypeptide(L)'
;MDTLESCLNLMGRGCYMANIDLENAYHSAPIHSEYTKFLKFQIDDQLYNYLVLPQGYRDSPRIFTKLTKPIISHLHERGILCSLYIDDLYIQGSDFADCQQKVEYASSVLKSLGFDISPKSALTPSQEIHHLGFILNSEHMTVTLSGDKREHVETLINKVLLTPMITVRTLAQTVGTLIACFPATEYGQLYHRHLEILKINS
;
A
#
# COMPACT_ATOMS: atom_id res chain seq x y z
N MET A 1 -6.19 5.97 8.39
CA MET A 1 -5.65 4.91 7.53
C MET A 1 -4.18 5.17 7.55
N ASP A 2 -3.38 4.17 7.91
CA ASP A 2 -1.94 4.36 7.92
C ASP A 2 -1.48 4.68 6.50
N THR A 3 -0.35 5.35 6.36
CA THR A 3 0.22 5.71 5.06
C THR A 3 1.70 5.40 5.05
N LEU A 4 2.36 5.57 3.90
CA LEU A 4 3.82 5.52 3.86
C LEU A 4 4.46 6.43 4.92
N GLU A 5 3.89 7.63 5.14
CA GLU A 5 4.38 8.57 6.16
C GLU A 5 4.35 7.98 7.57
N SER A 6 3.35 7.16 7.89
CA SER A 6 3.32 6.40 9.15
C SER A 6 4.54 5.49 9.29
N CYS A 7 4.90 4.76 8.23
CA CYS A 7 6.09 3.90 8.22
C CYS A 7 7.38 4.73 8.31
N LEU A 8 7.48 5.85 7.60
CA LEU A 8 8.65 6.74 7.65
C LEU A 8 8.86 7.35 9.03
N ASN A 9 7.78 7.67 9.75
CA ASN A 9 7.86 8.19 11.12
C ASN A 9 8.30 7.12 12.13
N LEU A 10 8.08 5.83 11.84
CA LEU A 10 8.56 4.73 12.68
C LEU A 10 10.04 4.44 12.41
N MET A 11 10.45 4.52 11.13
CA MET A 11 11.79 4.14 10.66
C MET A 11 12.88 4.90 11.43
N GLY A 12 13.71 4.14 12.17
CA GLY A 12 14.87 4.65 12.87
C GLY A 12 16.17 4.35 12.11
N ARG A 13 17.23 5.14 12.35
CA ARG A 13 18.52 4.89 11.70
C ARG A 13 19.07 3.51 12.08
N GLY A 14 19.36 2.70 11.06
CA GLY A 14 19.90 1.35 11.20
C GLY A 14 18.90 0.29 11.69
N CYS A 15 17.61 0.61 11.84
CA CYS A 15 16.61 -0.37 12.27
C CYS A 15 16.41 -1.47 11.22
N TYR A 16 16.00 -2.65 11.68
CA TYR A 16 15.61 -3.74 10.80
C TYR A 16 14.11 -3.67 10.54
N MET A 17 13.72 -3.97 9.31
CA MET A 17 12.36 -3.86 8.82
C MET A 17 11.97 -5.12 8.06
N ALA A 18 10.68 -5.41 8.03
CA ALA A 18 10.09 -6.50 7.26
C ALA A 18 8.73 -6.08 6.69
N ASN A 19 8.27 -6.78 5.65
CA ASN A 19 6.96 -6.57 5.05
C ASN A 19 6.20 -7.91 5.00
N ILE A 20 4.99 -7.92 5.56
CA ILE A 20 4.05 -9.03 5.41
C ILE A 20 2.94 -8.57 4.46
N ASP A 21 2.79 -9.25 3.33
CA ASP A 21 1.73 -9.03 2.35
C ASP A 21 0.59 -10.03 2.62
N LEU A 22 -0.63 -9.53 2.85
CA LEU A 22 -1.81 -10.35 3.10
C LEU A 22 -2.42 -10.82 1.78
N GLU A 23 -2.39 -12.13 1.56
CA GLU A 23 -2.92 -12.70 0.33
C GLU A 23 -4.45 -12.53 0.26
N ASN A 24 -4.95 -12.03 -0.87
CA ASN A 24 -6.38 -11.82 -1.10
C ASN A 24 -7.10 -11.08 0.04
N ALA A 25 -6.46 -10.04 0.61
CA ALA A 25 -6.93 -9.35 1.82
C ALA A 25 -8.44 -9.08 1.86
N TYR A 26 -9.04 -8.46 0.83
CA TYR A 26 -10.49 -8.22 0.84
C TYR A 26 -11.33 -9.51 0.83
N HIS A 27 -10.88 -10.57 0.16
CA HIS A 27 -11.61 -11.83 0.13
C HIS A 27 -11.62 -12.55 1.49
N SER A 28 -10.72 -12.20 2.42
CA SER A 28 -10.78 -12.69 3.80
C SER A 28 -11.95 -12.11 4.62
N ALA A 29 -12.60 -11.05 4.14
CA ALA A 29 -13.71 -10.39 4.83
C ALA A 29 -15.07 -10.85 4.26
N PRO A 30 -15.81 -11.76 4.94
CA PRO A 30 -17.12 -12.20 4.48
C PRO A 30 -18.16 -11.09 4.57
N ILE A 31 -19.13 -11.13 3.66
CA ILE A 31 -20.25 -10.19 3.64
C ILE A 31 -21.46 -10.85 4.26
N HIS A 32 -22.10 -10.13 5.17
CA HIS A 32 -23.35 -10.58 5.78
C HIS A 32 -24.42 -10.81 4.70
N SER A 33 -25.10 -11.94 4.76
CA SER A 33 -25.98 -12.49 3.70
C SER A 33 -27.02 -11.48 3.19
N GLU A 34 -27.58 -10.66 4.08
CA GLU A 34 -28.56 -9.62 3.74
C GLU A 34 -28.04 -8.51 2.80
N TYR A 35 -26.72 -8.27 2.78
CA TYR A 35 -26.09 -7.25 1.93
C TYR A 35 -25.56 -7.79 0.60
N THR A 36 -25.42 -9.11 0.45
CA THR A 36 -24.93 -9.74 -0.79
C THR A 36 -25.77 -9.36 -2.02
N LYS A 37 -27.07 -9.06 -1.82
CA LYS A 37 -27.99 -8.59 -2.86
C LYS A 37 -27.58 -7.27 -3.51
N PHE A 38 -26.77 -6.45 -2.84
CA PHE A 38 -26.28 -5.17 -3.37
C PHE A 38 -24.97 -5.32 -4.17
N LEU A 39 -24.36 -6.52 -4.16
CA LEU A 39 -23.07 -6.80 -4.78
C LEU A 39 -23.23 -7.89 -5.85
N LYS A 40 -24.23 -7.67 -6.70
CA LYS A 40 -24.60 -8.52 -7.82
C LYS A 40 -23.88 -8.08 -9.09
N PHE A 41 -23.46 -9.05 -9.90
CA PHE A 41 -22.93 -8.81 -11.24
C PHE A 41 -23.34 -9.94 -12.19
N GLN A 42 -23.32 -9.67 -13.50
CA GLN A 42 -23.74 -10.59 -14.54
C GLN A 42 -22.58 -10.86 -15.49
N ILE A 43 -22.35 -12.14 -15.81
CA ILE A 43 -21.42 -12.61 -16.84
C ILE A 43 -22.17 -13.65 -17.67
N ASP A 44 -22.18 -13.51 -18.99
CA ASP A 44 -22.82 -14.45 -19.93
C ASP A 44 -24.25 -14.87 -19.50
N ASP A 45 -25.08 -13.87 -19.18
CA ASP A 45 -26.46 -14.05 -18.71
C ASP A 45 -26.65 -14.83 -17.39
N GLN A 46 -25.55 -15.12 -16.68
CA GLN A 46 -25.58 -15.70 -15.35
C GLN A 46 -25.34 -14.63 -14.28
N LEU A 47 -26.24 -14.59 -13.29
CA LEU A 47 -26.17 -13.65 -12.17
C LEU A 47 -25.37 -14.25 -11.00
N TYR A 48 -24.37 -13.52 -10.53
CA TYR A 48 -23.52 -13.89 -9.40
C TYR A 48 -23.63 -12.85 -8.29
N ASN A 49 -23.34 -13.27 -7.05
CA ASN A 49 -23.24 -12.39 -5.88
C ASN A 49 -21.86 -12.55 -5.26
N TYR A 50 -21.24 -11.46 -4.85
CA TYR A 50 -20.07 -11.53 -3.98
C TYR A 50 -20.47 -12.03 -2.58
N LEU A 51 -19.73 -13.02 -2.07
CA LEU A 51 -19.85 -13.53 -0.70
C LEU A 51 -18.84 -12.89 0.25
N VAL A 52 -17.81 -12.27 -0.31
CA VAL A 52 -16.68 -11.64 0.37
C VAL A 52 -16.47 -10.24 -0.20
N LEU A 53 -15.73 -9.39 0.51
CA LEU A 53 -15.53 -8.00 0.12
C LEU A 53 -14.91 -7.90 -1.29
N PRO A 54 -15.56 -7.21 -2.26
CA PRO A 54 -15.08 -7.19 -3.63
C PRO A 54 -13.88 -6.26 -3.78
N GLN A 55 -12.95 -6.64 -4.65
CA GLN A 55 -11.95 -5.72 -5.19
C GLN A 55 -12.63 -4.66 -6.07
N GLY A 56 -12.15 -3.41 -6.00
CA GLY A 56 -12.72 -2.29 -6.75
C GLY A 56 -14.01 -1.69 -6.16
N TYR A 57 -14.60 -2.29 -5.12
CA TYR A 57 -15.70 -1.66 -4.40
C TYR A 57 -15.17 -0.51 -3.52
N ARG A 58 -15.81 0.66 -3.67
CA ARG A 58 -15.33 1.94 -3.12
C ARG A 58 -15.11 1.88 -1.61
N ASP A 59 -15.97 1.19 -0.87
CA ASP A 59 -15.89 1.14 0.60
C ASP A 59 -15.02 -0.01 1.12
N SER A 60 -14.54 -0.91 0.25
CA SER A 60 -13.68 -2.03 0.64
C SER A 60 -12.45 -1.61 1.45
N PRO A 61 -11.65 -0.61 1.03
CA PRO A 61 -10.48 -0.20 1.80
C PRO A 61 -10.84 0.28 3.20
N ARG A 62 -11.93 1.05 3.34
CA ARG A 62 -12.39 1.60 4.61
C ARG A 62 -12.91 0.51 5.54
N ILE A 63 -13.70 -0.42 5.01
CA ILE A 63 -14.23 -1.56 5.77
C ILE A 63 -13.07 -2.43 6.26
N PHE A 64 -12.14 -2.76 5.37
CA PHE A 64 -11.00 -3.60 5.72
C PHE A 64 -10.09 -2.95 6.75
N THR A 65 -9.78 -1.66 6.59
CA THR A 65 -9.00 -0.89 7.58
C THR A 65 -9.66 -0.91 8.96
N LYS A 66 -10.99 -0.82 9.02
CA LYS A 66 -11.72 -0.91 10.31
C LYS A 66 -11.65 -2.31 10.90
N LEU A 67 -11.75 -3.34 10.06
CA LEU A 67 -11.69 -4.75 10.46
C LEU A 67 -10.32 -5.10 11.05
N THR A 68 -9.24 -4.61 10.47
CA THR A 68 -7.87 -4.94 10.89
C THR A 68 -7.33 -4.05 11.99
N LYS A 69 -7.98 -2.91 12.29
CA LYS A 69 -7.55 -1.99 13.36
C LYS A 69 -7.34 -2.64 14.74
N PRO A 70 -8.20 -3.56 15.22
CA PRO A 70 -7.96 -4.26 16.49
C PRO A 70 -6.69 -5.12 16.47
N ILE A 71 -6.33 -5.69 15.32
CA ILE A 71 -5.12 -6.51 15.16
C ILE A 71 -3.90 -5.63 15.37
N ILE A 72 -3.87 -4.46 14.73
CA ILE A 72 -2.77 -3.49 14.88
C ILE A 72 -2.68 -2.98 16.32
N SER A 73 -3.81 -2.68 16.96
CA SER A 73 -3.85 -2.31 18.38
C SER A 73 -3.21 -3.39 19.27
N HIS A 74 -3.57 -4.66 19.04
CA HIS A 74 -3.03 -5.79 19.78
C HIS A 74 -1.50 -5.96 19.59
N LEU A 75 -1.00 -5.75 18.37
CA LEU A 75 0.44 -5.77 18.10
C LEU A 75 1.17 -4.62 18.79
N HIS A 76 0.60 -3.40 18.76
CA HIS A 76 1.16 -2.23 19.45
C HIS A 76 1.21 -2.42 20.96
N GLU A 77 0.19 -3.02 21.58
CA GLU A 77 0.17 -3.37 23.01
C GLU A 77 1.29 -4.34 23.41
N ARG A 78 1.82 -5.12 22.46
CA ARG A 78 2.98 -5.99 22.65
C ARG A 78 4.32 -5.31 22.37
N GLY A 79 4.33 -4.01 22.10
CA GLY A 79 5.54 -3.25 21.77
C GLY A 79 6.06 -3.47 20.35
N ILE A 80 5.23 -3.99 19.45
CA ILE A 80 5.58 -4.18 18.05
C ILE A 80 5.31 -2.87 17.31
N LEU A 81 6.35 -2.27 16.75
CA LEU A 81 6.23 -1.11 15.87
C LEU A 81 5.83 -1.61 14.48
N CYS A 82 4.58 -1.36 14.09
CA CYS A 82 4.05 -1.80 12.81
C CYS A 82 2.99 -0.84 12.27
N SER A 83 2.74 -0.92 10.96
CA SER A 83 1.78 -0.09 10.22
C SER A 83 1.17 -0.92 9.10
N LEU A 84 -0.16 -0.94 8.99
CA LEU A 84 -0.87 -1.75 8.00
C LEU A 84 -1.57 -0.86 6.99
N TYR A 85 -1.13 -0.92 5.74
CA TYR A 85 -1.80 -0.29 4.61
C TYR A 85 -2.53 -1.35 3.80
N ILE A 86 -3.82 -1.55 4.09
CA ILE A 86 -4.65 -2.59 3.46
C ILE A 86 -4.01 -3.98 3.66
N ASP A 87 -3.29 -4.48 2.68
CA ASP A 87 -2.63 -5.78 2.61
C ASP A 87 -1.15 -5.73 2.99
N ASP A 88 -0.49 -4.57 2.90
CA ASP A 88 0.93 -4.41 3.22
C ASP A 88 1.15 -4.04 4.70
N LEU A 89 1.67 -4.98 5.49
CA LEU A 89 2.05 -4.77 6.89
C LEU A 89 3.56 -4.54 7.01
N TYR A 90 3.93 -3.30 7.34
CA TYR A 90 5.27 -2.92 7.76
C TYR A 90 5.52 -3.31 9.22
N ILE A 91 6.67 -3.91 9.53
CA ILE A 91 7.13 -4.24 10.89
C ILE A 91 8.56 -3.77 11.07
N GLN A 92 8.89 -3.27 12.27
CA GLN A 92 10.22 -2.79 12.63
C GLN A 92 10.75 -3.41 13.93
N GLY A 93 12.06 -3.66 13.95
CA GLY A 93 12.83 -4.05 15.13
C GLY A 93 14.13 -3.26 15.30
N SER A 94 14.69 -3.29 16.51
CA SER A 94 15.95 -2.61 16.84
C SER A 94 17.17 -3.30 16.23
N ASP A 95 17.11 -4.63 16.10
CA ASP A 95 18.11 -5.47 15.45
C ASP A 95 17.42 -6.60 14.68
N PHE A 96 18.22 -7.43 13.99
CA PHE A 96 17.71 -8.53 13.18
C PHE A 96 16.88 -9.52 13.99
N ALA A 97 17.35 -9.91 15.19
CA ALA A 97 16.70 -10.94 15.99
C ALA A 97 15.38 -10.44 16.59
N ASP A 98 15.35 -9.20 17.09
CA ASP A 98 14.14 -8.53 17.55
C ASP A 98 13.11 -8.41 16.42
N CYS A 99 13.52 -7.95 15.23
CA CYS A 99 12.63 -7.85 14.09
C CYS A 99 12.08 -9.21 13.66
N GLN A 100 12.92 -10.25 13.61
CA GLN A 100 12.53 -11.61 13.24
C GLN A 100 11.47 -12.16 14.19
N GLN A 101 11.66 -12.02 15.51
CA GLN A 101 10.69 -12.46 16.51
C GLN A 101 9.35 -11.74 16.37
N LYS A 102 9.37 -10.42 16.08
CA LYS A 102 8.16 -9.64 15.85
C LYS A 102 7.42 -10.07 14.58
N VAL A 103 8.15 -10.37 13.51
CA VAL A 103 7.57 -10.91 12.26
C VAL A 103 6.91 -12.25 12.50
N GLU A 104 7.57 -13.17 13.20
CA GLU A 104 7.02 -14.49 13.53
C GLU A 104 5.76 -14.37 14.39
N TYR A 105 5.79 -13.51 15.41
CA TYR A 105 4.64 -13.27 16.26
C TYR A 105 3.47 -12.68 15.47
N ALA A 106 3.70 -11.61 14.70
CA ALA A 106 2.65 -11.00 13.88
C ALA A 106 2.09 -11.98 12.86
N SER A 107 2.95 -12.76 12.19
CA SER A 107 2.56 -13.82 11.27
C SER A 107 1.67 -14.87 11.93
N SER A 108 2.00 -15.27 13.16
CA SER A 108 1.20 -16.24 13.92
C SER A 108 -0.18 -15.69 14.27
N VAL A 109 -0.26 -14.42 14.66
CA VAL A 109 -1.52 -13.74 14.99
C VAL A 109 -2.39 -13.65 13.73
N LEU A 110 -1.84 -13.19 12.61
CA LEU A 110 -2.58 -13.07 11.35
C LEU A 110 -3.13 -14.42 10.87
N LYS A 111 -2.30 -15.47 10.90
CA LYS A 111 -2.74 -16.83 10.56
C LYS A 111 -3.81 -17.36 11.51
N SER A 112 -3.70 -17.07 12.81
CA SER A 112 -4.72 -17.48 13.80
C SER A 112 -6.08 -16.82 13.57
N LEU A 113 -6.09 -15.64 12.92
CA LEU A 113 -7.28 -14.89 12.56
C LEU A 113 -7.81 -15.24 11.15
N GLY A 114 -7.17 -16.21 10.46
CA GLY A 114 -7.60 -16.67 9.14
C GLY A 114 -7.05 -15.86 7.96
N PHE A 115 -6.01 -15.04 8.16
CA PHE A 115 -5.30 -14.39 7.06
C PHE A 115 -4.18 -15.27 6.53
N ASP A 116 -4.07 -15.33 5.20
CA ASP A 116 -2.96 -15.98 4.51
C ASP A 116 -1.85 -14.97 4.22
N ILE A 117 -0.60 -15.44 4.33
CA ILE A 117 0.60 -14.63 4.06
C ILE A 117 1.09 -14.97 2.66
N SER A 118 1.14 -13.94 1.82
CA SER A 118 1.55 -14.03 0.43
C SER A 118 3.03 -14.41 0.29
N PRO A 119 3.40 -15.23 -0.71
CA PRO A 119 4.81 -15.51 -1.04
C PRO A 119 5.63 -14.28 -1.43
N LYS A 120 4.97 -13.15 -1.74
CA LYS A 120 5.62 -11.87 -2.04
C LYS A 120 6.13 -11.13 -0.79
N SER A 121 5.75 -11.61 0.40
CA SER A 121 6.17 -11.02 1.67
C SER A 121 7.70 -11.07 1.83
N ALA A 122 8.27 -9.98 2.34
CA ALA A 122 9.66 -9.91 2.77
C ALA A 122 9.75 -10.21 4.27
N LEU A 123 9.67 -11.50 4.61
CA LEU A 123 9.64 -11.97 6.01
C LEU A 123 11.00 -11.92 6.70
N THR A 124 12.09 -12.03 5.95
CA THR A 124 13.44 -11.91 6.50
C THR A 124 13.75 -10.43 6.76
N PRO A 125 14.07 -10.04 8.00
CA PRO A 125 14.40 -8.66 8.31
C PRO A 125 15.59 -8.13 7.50
N SER A 126 15.46 -6.90 7.04
CA SER A 126 16.48 -6.18 6.28
C SER A 126 16.47 -4.71 6.66
N GLN A 127 17.60 -4.03 6.47
CA GLN A 127 17.68 -2.56 6.59
C GLN A 127 17.27 -1.85 5.30
N GLU A 128 17.03 -2.61 4.23
CA GLU A 128 16.46 -2.15 2.97
C GLU A 128 15.26 -3.03 2.57
N ILE A 129 14.08 -2.44 2.42
CA ILE A 129 12.86 -3.16 2.03
C ILE A 129 12.06 -2.43 0.95
N HIS A 130 11.33 -3.21 0.15
CA HIS A 130 10.29 -2.68 -0.73
C HIS A 130 8.96 -2.58 0.01
N HIS A 131 8.33 -1.40 0.00
CA HIS A 131 7.03 -1.17 0.65
C HIS A 131 6.27 -0.04 -0.06
N LEU A 132 5.00 -0.28 -0.43
CA LEU A 132 4.10 0.70 -1.07
C LEU A 132 4.66 1.37 -2.35
N GLY A 133 5.48 0.63 -3.12
CA GLY A 133 6.13 1.12 -4.33
C GLY A 133 7.38 1.99 -4.08
N PHE A 134 7.92 1.95 -2.86
CA PHE A 134 9.15 2.63 -2.47
C PHE A 134 10.18 1.62 -1.96
N ILE A 135 11.44 2.02 -1.99
CA ILE A 135 12.53 1.33 -1.31
C ILE A 135 12.87 2.19 -0.09
N LEU A 136 12.75 1.59 1.09
CA LEU A 136 13.08 2.22 2.37
C LEU A 136 14.44 1.70 2.82
N ASN A 137 15.40 2.59 3.03
CA ASN A 137 16.73 2.23 3.52
C ASN A 137 17.01 2.93 4.85
N SER A 138 17.11 2.16 5.93
CA SER A 138 17.31 2.67 7.29
C SER A 138 18.76 3.01 7.60
N GLU A 139 19.75 2.45 6.89
CA GLU A 139 21.17 2.77 7.08
C GLU A 139 21.48 4.20 6.66
N HIS A 140 20.97 4.56 5.48
CA HIS A 140 21.13 5.88 4.87
C HIS A 140 19.97 6.83 5.18
N MET A 141 18.90 6.33 5.80
CA MET A 141 17.66 7.08 6.05
C MET A 141 17.10 7.70 4.75
N THR A 142 17.04 6.89 3.70
CA THR A 142 16.56 7.30 2.38
C THR A 142 15.28 6.59 1.98
N VAL A 143 14.50 7.28 1.15
CA VAL A 143 13.29 6.76 0.50
C VAL A 143 13.46 6.98 -0.99
N THR A 144 13.46 5.90 -1.76
CA THR A 144 13.57 5.99 -3.22
C THR A 144 12.39 5.28 -3.89
N LEU A 145 12.15 5.57 -5.17
CA LEU A 145 11.14 4.85 -5.93
C LEU A 145 11.62 3.43 -6.25
N SER A 146 10.72 2.45 -6.19
CA SER A 146 11.01 1.14 -6.77
C SER A 146 11.24 1.26 -8.29
N GLY A 147 11.99 0.32 -8.87
CA GLY A 147 12.25 0.26 -10.31
C GLY A 147 10.96 0.32 -11.14
N ASP A 148 9.98 -0.51 -10.79
CA ASP A 148 8.69 -0.58 -11.48
C ASP A 148 7.93 0.75 -11.41
N LYS A 149 7.91 1.40 -10.24
CA LYS A 149 7.22 2.68 -10.06
C LYS A 149 7.92 3.78 -10.86
N ARG A 150 9.25 3.77 -10.90
CA ARG A 150 10.05 4.70 -11.69
C ARG A 150 9.79 4.51 -13.20
N GLU A 151 9.85 3.29 -13.71
CA GLU A 151 9.61 2.98 -15.12
C GLU A 151 8.19 3.39 -15.55
N HIS A 152 7.20 3.14 -14.69
CA HIS A 152 5.83 3.59 -14.92
C HIS A 152 5.72 5.11 -15.04
N VAL A 153 6.38 5.85 -14.13
CA VAL A 153 6.41 7.31 -14.15
C VAL A 153 7.09 7.83 -15.41
N GLU A 154 8.26 7.31 -15.76
CA GLU A 154 9.00 7.68 -16.96
C GLU A 154 8.17 7.43 -18.23
N THR A 155 7.46 6.31 -18.29
CA THR A 155 6.56 5.98 -19.40
C THR A 155 5.41 6.99 -19.54
N LEU A 156 4.78 7.36 -18.43
CA LEU A 156 3.70 8.36 -18.44
C LEU A 156 4.19 9.75 -18.84
N ILE A 157 5.36 10.17 -18.36
CA ILE A 157 5.98 11.44 -18.74
C ILE A 157 6.29 11.44 -20.23
N ASN A 158 6.96 10.40 -20.74
CA ASN A 158 7.30 10.28 -22.15
C ASN A 158 6.05 10.30 -23.04
N LYS A 159 4.98 9.61 -22.62
CA LYS A 159 3.69 9.65 -23.32
C LYS A 159 3.12 11.06 -23.42
N VAL A 160 3.19 11.84 -22.35
CA VAL A 160 2.71 13.23 -22.33
C VAL A 160 3.58 14.14 -23.20
N LEU A 161 4.90 14.00 -23.13
CA LEU A 161 5.85 14.83 -23.89
C LEU A 161 5.80 14.58 -25.40
N LEU A 162 5.57 13.34 -25.81
CA LEU A 162 5.57 12.93 -27.22
C LEU A 162 4.21 13.10 -27.91
N THR A 163 3.14 13.38 -27.15
CA THR A 163 1.79 13.50 -27.71
C THR A 163 1.39 14.97 -27.86
N PRO A 164 1.17 15.49 -29.08
CA PRO A 164 0.87 16.91 -29.31
C PRO A 164 -0.43 17.40 -28.65
N MET A 165 -1.44 16.51 -28.55
CA MET A 165 -2.70 16.78 -27.87
C MET A 165 -3.01 15.64 -26.90
N ILE A 166 -3.08 15.96 -25.62
CA ILE A 166 -3.44 15.03 -24.56
C ILE A 166 -4.84 15.32 -24.04
N THR A 167 -5.52 14.29 -23.54
CA THR A 167 -6.79 14.49 -22.83
C THR A 167 -6.54 15.00 -21.41
N VAL A 168 -7.50 15.74 -20.86
CA VAL A 168 -7.48 16.16 -19.44
C VAL A 168 -7.34 14.94 -18.51
N ARG A 169 -7.93 13.80 -18.88
CA ARG A 169 -7.79 12.54 -18.12
C ARG A 169 -6.34 12.05 -18.08
N THR A 170 -5.64 12.06 -19.22
CA THR A 170 -4.23 11.67 -19.30
C THR A 170 -3.37 12.60 -18.45
N LEU A 171 -3.60 13.92 -18.55
CA LEU A 171 -2.87 14.90 -17.74
C LEU A 171 -3.13 14.68 -16.24
N ALA A 172 -4.39 14.50 -15.84
CA ALA A 172 -4.78 14.25 -14.45
C ALA A 172 -4.13 12.97 -13.90
N GLN A 173 -4.08 11.89 -14.70
CA GLN A 173 -3.40 10.66 -14.33
C GLN A 173 -1.91 10.89 -14.12
N THR A 174 -1.22 11.52 -15.08
CA THR A 174 0.22 11.80 -14.96
C THR A 174 0.53 12.68 -13.75
N VAL A 175 -0.23 13.75 -13.52
CA VAL A 175 -0.04 14.62 -12.35
C VAL A 175 -0.29 13.86 -11.04
N GLY A 176 -1.35 13.05 -10.97
CA GLY A 176 -1.62 12.20 -9.80
C GLY A 176 -0.48 11.22 -9.51
N THR A 177 0.07 10.58 -10.55
CA THR A 177 1.21 9.67 -10.41
C THR A 177 2.48 10.40 -9.93
N LEU A 178 2.74 11.62 -10.41
CA LEU A 178 3.86 12.44 -9.95
C LEU A 178 3.71 12.81 -8.46
N ILE A 179 2.51 13.21 -8.04
CA ILE A 179 2.21 13.51 -6.62
C ILE A 179 2.46 12.29 -5.74
N ALA A 180 2.06 11.09 -6.20
CA ALA A 180 2.30 9.84 -5.49
C ALA A 180 3.80 9.46 -5.37
N CYS A 181 4.71 10.19 -6.01
CA CYS A 181 6.16 10.02 -5.93
C CYS A 181 6.84 11.05 -5.01
N PHE A 182 6.12 12.04 -4.48
CA PHE A 182 6.67 13.10 -3.61
C PHE A 182 7.51 12.60 -2.43
N PRO A 183 7.15 11.50 -1.73
CA PRO A 183 7.98 11.00 -0.63
C PRO A 183 9.42 10.65 -1.02
N ALA A 184 9.68 10.38 -2.30
CA ALA A 184 11.01 10.04 -2.85
C ALA A 184 11.58 11.15 -3.76
N THR A 185 10.92 12.31 -3.86
CA THR A 185 11.31 13.38 -4.79
C THR A 185 11.35 14.73 -4.07
N GLU A 186 12.54 15.12 -3.63
CA GLU A 186 12.79 16.30 -2.79
C GLU A 186 12.13 17.59 -3.32
N TYR A 187 12.19 17.83 -4.63
CA TYR A 187 11.66 19.05 -5.26
C TYR A 187 10.35 18.85 -6.02
N GLY A 188 9.72 17.67 -5.97
CA GLY A 188 8.52 17.36 -6.74
C GLY A 188 7.36 18.34 -6.47
N GLN A 189 7.22 18.76 -5.21
CA GLN A 189 6.19 19.71 -4.78
C GLN A 189 6.38 21.12 -5.36
N LEU A 190 7.60 21.53 -5.73
CA LEU A 190 7.82 22.87 -6.28
C LEU A 190 7.30 22.98 -7.73
N TYR A 191 7.43 21.91 -8.50
CA TYR A 191 7.15 21.92 -9.94
C TYR A 191 5.72 21.48 -10.31
N HIS A 192 5.00 20.81 -9.41
CA HIS A 192 3.65 20.28 -9.72
C HIS A 192 2.58 21.35 -9.91
N ARG A 193 2.71 22.51 -9.25
CA ARG A 193 1.67 23.55 -9.22
C ARG A 193 1.35 24.10 -10.61
N HIS A 194 2.36 24.20 -11.48
CA HIS A 194 2.17 24.65 -12.86
C HIS A 194 1.31 23.66 -13.66
N LEU A 195 1.54 22.35 -13.48
CA LEU A 195 0.78 21.30 -14.14
C LEU A 195 -0.67 21.24 -13.65
N GLU A 196 -0.91 21.46 -12.36
CA GLU A 196 -2.26 21.56 -11.79
C GLU A 196 -3.05 22.75 -12.35
N ILE A 197 -2.40 23.92 -12.51
CA ILE A 197 -3.02 25.09 -13.12
C ILE A 197 -3.41 24.81 -14.58
N LEU A 198 -2.52 24.17 -15.35
CA LEU A 198 -2.81 23.78 -16.72
C LEU A 198 -4.01 22.83 -16.79
N LYS A 199 -4.09 21.84 -15.90
CA LYS A 199 -5.24 20.91 -15.81
C LYS A 199 -6.58 21.62 -15.57
N ILE A 200 -6.60 22.67 -14.75
CA ILE A 200 -7.82 23.43 -14.45
C ILE A 200 -8.25 24.33 -15.63
N ASN A 201 -7.28 24.83 -16.40
CA ASN A 201 -7.50 25.77 -17.49
C ASN A 201 -7.64 25.10 -18.88
N SER A 202 -7.59 23.76 -18.95
CA SER A 202 -7.74 22.94 -20.17
C SER A 202 -9.17 22.43 -20.33
#